data_AF-A0A1I3NC65-F1
#
_entry.id   AF-A0A1I3NC65-F1
#
_cell.length_a   1.000
_cell.length_b   1.000
_cell.length_c   1.000
_cell.angle_alpha   90.00
_cell.angle_beta   90.00
_cell.angle_gamma   90.00
#
_symmetry.space_group_name_H-M   'P 1'
#
loop_
_entity.id
_entity.type
_entity.pdbx_description
1 polymer ?
#
loop_
_entity_poly.entity_id
_entity_poly.type
_entity_poly.pdbx_seq_one_letter_code
_entity_poly.pdbx_strand_id
1 'polypeptide(L)'
;MSLIGNFIHDETGGITLDWVVLTAVIVGTGISVLQTVSGGIENASVDTATALRGQVIKQSFESDLCDHGIEGLRSREAERVAQGGSDAVDIDHWLSSVASAFSDETLMEETARAAEGLDDNGGWSRQHTIQGLLECDAARRGLG
;
A
#
# COMPACT_ATOMS: atom_id res chain seq x y z
N MET A 1 56.67 27.39 52.85
CA MET A 1 56.28 26.98 51.49
C MET A 1 54.81 26.54 51.57
N SER A 2 53.89 27.29 50.97
CA SER A 2 52.46 27.27 51.29
C SER A 2 51.73 26.07 50.69
N LEU A 3 51.45 25.04 51.50
CA LEU A 3 50.57 23.90 51.15
C LEU A 3 49.13 24.34 50.85
N ILE A 4 48.70 25.44 51.48
CA ILE A 4 47.34 25.99 51.35
C ILE A 4 47.12 26.64 49.98
N GLY A 5 48.15 27.23 49.38
CA GLY A 5 48.07 27.87 48.06
C GLY A 5 47.85 26.86 46.92
N ASN A 6 48.50 25.69 46.99
CA ASN A 6 48.32 24.63 46.00
C ASN A 6 46.93 23.97 46.14
N PHE A 7 46.42 23.83 47.37
CA PHE A 7 45.10 23.25 47.62
C PHE A 7 43.95 24.09 47.04
N ILE A 8 44.01 25.42 47.19
CA ILE A 8 43.01 26.33 46.59
C ILE A 8 43.10 26.34 45.06
N HIS A 9 44.32 26.20 44.50
CA HIS A 9 44.51 26.11 43.05
C HIS A 9 43.94 24.80 42.48
N ASP A 10 44.12 23.68 43.17
CA ASP A 10 43.58 22.37 42.78
C ASP A 10 42.05 22.28 42.94
N GLU A 11 41.44 22.90 43.96
CA GLU A 11 39.98 22.95 44.11
C GLU A 11 39.29 23.89 43.09
N THR A 12 39.97 24.95 42.64
CA THR A 12 39.47 25.82 41.56
C THR A 12 39.40 25.07 40.22
N GLY A 13 40.23 24.03 40.04
CA GLY A 13 40.16 23.10 38.93
C GLY A 13 38.99 22.11 38.99
N GLY A 14 38.51 21.75 40.19
CA GLY A 14 37.41 20.79 40.37
C GLY A 14 36.07 21.30 39.83
N ILE A 15 35.78 22.58 40.03
CA ILE A 15 34.55 23.23 39.53
C ILE A 15 34.59 23.43 38.02
N THR A 16 35.78 23.64 37.45
CA THR A 16 35.96 23.75 36.00
C THR A 16 36.08 22.39 35.31
N LEU A 17 36.29 21.30 36.05
CA LEU A 17 36.23 19.95 35.51
C LEU A 17 34.80 19.42 35.45
N ASP A 18 33.97 19.76 36.45
CA ASP A 18 32.58 19.29 36.54
C ASP A 18 31.74 19.74 35.34
N TRP A 19 31.87 21.00 34.88
CA TRP A 19 31.09 21.44 33.71
C TRP A 19 31.46 20.69 32.42
N VAL A 20 32.73 20.31 32.26
CA VAL A 20 33.18 19.51 31.11
C VAL A 20 32.65 18.08 31.22
N VAL A 21 32.69 17.49 32.42
CA VAL A 21 32.17 16.14 32.65
C VAL A 21 30.66 16.11 32.43
N LEU A 22 29.93 17.08 32.94
CA LEU A 22 28.47 17.16 32.82
C LEU A 22 28.05 17.33 31.34
N THR A 23 28.74 18.19 30.59
CA THR A 23 28.49 18.34 29.14
C THR A 23 28.91 17.12 28.34
N ALA A 24 30.03 16.48 28.68
CA ALA A 24 30.47 15.24 28.04
C ALA A 24 29.45 14.10 28.23
N VAL A 25 28.84 14.00 29.43
CA VAL A 25 27.75 13.06 29.69
C VAL A 25 26.52 13.39 28.85
N ILE A 26 26.13 14.67 28.74
CA ILE A 26 24.99 15.10 27.90
C ILE A 26 25.23 14.80 26.42
N VAL A 27 26.43 15.08 25.90
CA VAL A 27 26.77 14.78 24.50
C VAL A 27 26.83 13.27 24.26
N GLY A 28 27.38 12.51 25.21
CA GLY A 28 27.43 11.04 25.13
C GLY A 28 26.04 10.39 25.09
N THR A 29 25.09 10.88 25.89
CA THR A 29 23.70 10.41 25.82
C THR A 29 23.01 10.86 24.54
N GLY A 30 23.30 12.07 24.04
CA GLY A 30 22.79 12.57 22.77
C GLY A 30 23.19 11.70 21.58
N ILE A 31 24.46 11.29 21.48
CA ILE A 31 24.95 10.41 20.41
C ILE A 31 24.24 9.05 20.43
N SER A 32 23.99 8.50 21.62
CA SER A 32 23.28 7.22 21.79
C SER A 32 21.84 7.27 21.28
N VAL A 33 21.11 8.36 21.61
CA VAL A 33 19.73 8.55 21.16
C VAL A 33 19.67 8.75 19.64
N LEU A 34 20.61 9.52 19.06
CA LEU A 34 20.65 9.77 17.61
C LEU A 34 20.80 8.49 16.79
N GLN A 35 21.57 7.50 17.27
CA GLN A 35 21.69 6.21 16.58
C GLN A 35 20.36 5.44 16.56
N THR A 36 19.63 5.46 17.67
CA THR A 36 18.32 4.79 17.77
C THR A 36 17.29 5.46 16.86
N VAL A 37 17.27 6.80 16.85
CA VAL A 37 16.36 7.58 16.00
C VAL A 37 16.69 7.41 14.52
N SER A 38 17.97 7.44 14.14
CA SER A 38 18.39 7.23 12.74
C SER A 38 17.96 5.86 12.22
N GLY A 39 18.17 4.79 12.99
CA GLY A 39 17.73 3.44 12.59
C GLY A 39 16.20 3.32 12.53
N GLY A 40 15.48 3.96 13.47
CA GLY A 40 14.02 4.02 13.44
C GLY A 40 13.47 4.74 12.21
N ILE A 41 14.08 5.87 11.83
CA ILE A 41 13.69 6.63 10.63
C ILE A 41 14.02 5.86 9.36
N GLU A 42 15.15 5.17 9.31
CA GLU A 42 15.55 4.38 8.14
C GLU A 42 14.61 3.19 7.92
N ASN A 43 14.26 2.46 8.99
CA ASN A 43 13.25 1.40 8.94
C ASN A 43 11.88 1.95 8.54
N ALA A 44 11.43 3.04 9.17
CA ALA A 44 10.15 3.67 8.82
C ALA A 44 10.12 4.15 7.36
N SER A 45 11.26 4.64 6.85
CA SER A 45 11.39 5.06 5.46
C SER A 45 11.32 3.88 4.50
N VAL A 46 11.98 2.76 4.82
CA VAL A 46 11.92 1.51 4.04
C VAL A 46 10.52 0.91 4.04
N ASP A 47 9.86 0.87 5.20
CA ASP A 47 8.49 0.39 5.35
C ASP A 47 7.51 1.28 4.57
N THR A 48 7.66 2.60 4.67
CA THR A 48 6.85 3.56 3.92
C THR A 48 7.08 3.41 2.42
N ALA A 49 8.33 3.26 1.97
CA ALA A 49 8.63 3.06 0.56
C ALA A 49 8.12 1.71 0.03
N THR A 50 8.07 0.68 0.87
CA THR A 50 7.46 -0.63 0.54
C THR A 50 5.94 -0.52 0.47
N ALA A 51 5.33 0.15 1.45
CA ALA A 51 3.89 0.40 1.50
C ALA A 51 3.43 1.24 0.31
N LEU A 52 4.14 2.32 -0.02
CA LEU A 52 3.86 3.17 -1.17
C LEU A 52 4.06 2.44 -2.49
N ARG A 53 5.06 1.56 -2.64
CA ARG A 53 5.18 0.73 -3.87
C ARG A 53 4.01 -0.25 -4.01
N GLY A 54 3.60 -0.90 -2.91
CA GLY A 54 2.43 -1.76 -2.89
C GLY A 54 1.13 -1.00 -3.17
N GLN A 55 0.99 0.22 -2.64
CA GLN A 55 -0.12 1.12 -2.92
C GLN A 55 -0.10 1.69 -4.32
N VAL A 56 1.06 2.00 -4.91
CA VAL A 56 1.15 2.52 -6.29
C VAL A 56 0.77 1.43 -7.27
N ILE A 57 1.24 0.19 -7.12
CA ILE A 57 0.78 -0.90 -7.98
C ILE A 57 -0.73 -1.11 -7.83
N LYS A 58 -1.25 -1.03 -6.61
CA LYS A 58 -2.69 -1.09 -6.36
C LYS A 58 -3.41 0.08 -6.99
N GLN A 59 -3.20 1.31 -6.55
CA GLN A 59 -3.87 2.51 -7.06
C GLN A 59 -3.68 2.76 -8.57
N SER A 60 -2.52 2.45 -9.14
CA SER A 60 -2.30 2.50 -10.60
C SER A 60 -3.12 1.47 -11.38
N PHE A 61 -3.66 0.44 -10.71
CA PHE A 61 -4.55 -0.57 -11.29
C PHE A 61 -5.93 -0.69 -10.60
N GLU A 62 -6.22 0.09 -9.54
CA GLU A 62 -7.35 -0.15 -8.62
C GLU A 62 -8.33 1.02 -8.52
N SER A 63 -7.92 2.29 -8.66
CA SER A 63 -8.85 3.40 -8.38
C SER A 63 -9.67 3.89 -9.57
N ASP A 64 -9.51 3.34 -10.77
CA ASP A 64 -10.29 3.78 -11.94
C ASP A 64 -10.59 2.68 -12.98
N LEU A 65 -10.38 1.40 -12.65
CA LEU A 65 -10.55 0.33 -13.64
C LEU A 65 -11.97 -0.24 -13.66
N CYS A 66 -12.78 -0.09 -12.61
CA CYS A 66 -14.22 -0.39 -12.58
C CYS A 66 -14.82 0.06 -11.24
N ASP A 67 -16.12 0.41 -11.17
CA ASP A 67 -16.81 1.10 -10.06
C ASP A 67 -16.55 0.54 -8.63
N HIS A 68 -16.18 -0.74 -8.52
CA HIS A 68 -15.76 -1.40 -7.27
C HIS A 68 -14.44 -2.20 -7.37
N GLY A 69 -13.71 -2.08 -8.49
CA GLY A 69 -12.51 -2.86 -8.79
C GLY A 69 -12.75 -4.37 -8.97
N ILE A 70 -11.70 -5.10 -9.34
CA ILE A 70 -11.74 -6.57 -9.50
C ILE A 70 -12.05 -7.28 -8.19
N GLU A 71 -11.63 -6.71 -7.06
CA GLU A 71 -11.93 -7.27 -5.75
C GLU A 71 -13.42 -7.17 -5.40
N GLY A 72 -14.10 -6.09 -5.83
CA GLY A 72 -15.55 -5.97 -5.74
C GLY A 72 -16.27 -7.06 -6.53
N LEU A 73 -15.81 -7.35 -7.75
CA LEU A 73 -16.35 -8.45 -8.57
C LEU A 73 -16.11 -9.83 -7.93
N ARG A 74 -14.92 -10.07 -7.37
CA ARG A 74 -14.62 -11.31 -6.63
C ARG A 74 -15.54 -11.50 -5.43
N SER A 75 -15.77 -10.45 -4.66
CA SER A 75 -16.66 -10.49 -3.50
C SER A 75 -18.12 -10.79 -3.90
N ARG A 76 -18.62 -10.11 -4.94
CA ARG A 76 -19.98 -10.35 -5.48
C ARG A 76 -20.15 -11.77 -6.02
N GLU A 77 -19.15 -12.26 -6.76
CA GLU A 77 -19.17 -13.60 -7.31
C GLU A 77 -19.09 -14.67 -6.21
N ALA A 78 -18.26 -14.45 -5.19
CA ALA A 78 -18.18 -15.33 -4.02
C ALA A 78 -19.52 -15.40 -3.28
N GLU A 79 -20.20 -14.27 -3.10
CA GLU A 79 -21.55 -14.23 -2.51
C GLU A 79 -22.56 -15.00 -3.37
N ARG A 80 -22.55 -14.81 -4.70
CA ARG A 80 -23.41 -15.55 -5.63
C ARG A 80 -23.20 -17.06 -5.53
N VAL A 81 -21.94 -17.50 -5.49
CA VAL A 81 -21.58 -18.92 -5.34
C VAL A 81 -22.01 -19.45 -3.98
N ALA A 82 -21.85 -18.66 -2.90
CA ALA A 82 -22.29 -19.02 -1.56
C ALA A 82 -23.82 -19.18 -1.47
N GLN A 83 -24.58 -18.41 -2.25
CA GLN A 83 -26.04 -18.51 -2.38
C GLN A 83 -26.51 -19.67 -3.27
N GLY A 84 -25.61 -20.55 -3.72
CA GLY A 84 -25.93 -21.73 -4.53
C GLY A 84 -25.96 -21.46 -6.04
N GLY A 85 -25.38 -20.34 -6.51
CA GLY A 85 -25.20 -20.07 -7.92
C GLY A 85 -24.33 -21.14 -8.60
N SER A 86 -24.84 -21.81 -9.62
CA SER A 86 -24.06 -22.69 -10.49
C SER A 86 -23.11 -21.88 -11.38
N ASP A 87 -22.05 -22.51 -11.88
CA ASP A 87 -21.07 -21.93 -12.82
C ASP A 87 -20.26 -20.74 -12.29
N ALA A 88 -19.44 -20.99 -11.26
CA ALA A 88 -18.51 -20.00 -10.72
C ALA A 88 -17.56 -19.46 -11.82
N VAL A 89 -17.42 -18.14 -11.88
CA VAL A 89 -16.49 -17.47 -12.78
C VAL A 89 -15.15 -17.33 -12.07
N ASP A 90 -14.13 -18.04 -12.58
CA ASP A 90 -12.75 -17.81 -12.17
C ASP A 90 -12.25 -16.51 -12.82
N ILE A 91 -12.24 -15.45 -12.02
CA ILE A 91 -11.89 -14.10 -12.45
C ILE A 91 -10.42 -14.00 -12.87
N ASP A 92 -9.52 -14.74 -12.22
CA ASP A 92 -8.09 -14.73 -12.54
C ASP A 92 -7.80 -15.51 -13.84
N HIS A 93 -8.47 -16.65 -14.02
CA HIS A 93 -8.42 -17.40 -15.27
C HIS A 93 -9.04 -16.60 -16.44
N TRP A 94 -10.16 -15.93 -16.21
CA TRP A 94 -10.80 -15.10 -17.23
C TRP A 94 -9.89 -13.95 -17.69
N LEU A 95 -9.27 -13.23 -16.76
CA LEU A 95 -8.36 -12.13 -17.09
C LEU A 95 -7.09 -12.59 -17.82
N SER A 96 -6.58 -13.78 -17.53
CA SER A 96 -5.37 -14.30 -18.18
C SER A 96 -5.64 -14.91 -19.55
N SER A 97 -6.81 -15.53 -19.76
CA SER A 97 -7.12 -16.30 -20.99
C SER A 97 -8.15 -15.65 -21.92
N VAL A 98 -9.19 -15.03 -21.37
CA VAL A 98 -10.33 -14.50 -22.14
C VAL A 98 -10.09 -13.04 -22.50
N ALA A 99 -9.66 -12.21 -21.54
CA ALA A 99 -9.32 -10.82 -21.84
C ALA A 99 -8.25 -10.73 -22.94
N SER A 100 -7.17 -11.52 -22.83
CA SER A 100 -6.08 -11.54 -23.82
C SER A 100 -6.50 -12.01 -25.22
N ALA A 101 -7.66 -12.65 -25.36
CA ALA A 101 -8.18 -13.12 -26.65
C ALA A 101 -8.94 -12.05 -27.43
N PHE A 102 -9.47 -11.01 -26.76
CA PHE A 102 -10.22 -9.93 -27.41
C PHE A 102 -9.30 -8.85 -27.99
N SER A 103 -9.58 -8.45 -29.24
CA SER A 103 -9.03 -7.20 -29.80
C SER A 103 -9.83 -6.01 -29.30
N ASP A 104 -9.23 -4.82 -29.31
CA ASP A 104 -9.84 -3.59 -28.78
C ASP A 104 -11.20 -3.26 -29.42
N GLU A 105 -11.35 -3.51 -30.73
CA GLU A 105 -12.62 -3.36 -31.45
C GLU A 105 -13.68 -4.34 -30.96
N THR A 106 -13.34 -5.63 -30.90
CA THR A 106 -14.27 -6.67 -30.44
C THR A 106 -14.66 -6.47 -28.97
N LEU A 107 -13.74 -5.95 -28.16
CA LEU A 107 -14.00 -5.69 -26.76
C LEU A 107 -15.07 -4.61 -26.58
N MET A 108 -14.98 -3.50 -27.32
CA MET A 108 -16.00 -2.44 -27.27
C MET A 108 -17.36 -2.91 -27.80
N GLU A 109 -17.36 -3.79 -28.80
CA GLU A 109 -18.60 -4.35 -29.31
C GLU A 109 -19.25 -5.31 -28.29
N GLU A 110 -18.45 -6.16 -27.65
CA GLU A 110 -18.94 -7.11 -26.65
C GLU A 110 -19.36 -6.44 -25.34
N THR A 111 -18.67 -5.37 -24.90
CA THR A 111 -19.09 -4.60 -23.71
C THR A 111 -20.46 -3.96 -23.94
N ALA A 112 -20.67 -3.36 -25.12
CA ALA A 112 -21.95 -2.75 -25.49
C ALA A 112 -23.07 -3.80 -25.55
N ARG A 113 -22.82 -4.97 -26.15
CA ARG A 113 -23.80 -6.07 -26.18
C ARG A 113 -24.08 -6.66 -24.81
N ALA A 114 -23.07 -6.74 -23.93
CA ALA A 114 -23.22 -7.28 -22.58
C ALA A 114 -24.10 -6.39 -21.69
N ALA A 115 -24.04 -5.07 -21.86
CA ALA A 115 -24.86 -4.10 -21.12
C ALA A 115 -26.36 -4.25 -21.42
N GLU A 116 -26.73 -4.61 -22.65
CA GLU A 116 -28.13 -4.79 -23.06
C GLU A 116 -28.72 -6.15 -22.63
N GLY A 117 -27.87 -7.11 -22.28
CA GLY A 117 -28.26 -8.49 -21.95
C GLY A 117 -28.54 -8.75 -20.46
N LEU A 118 -28.55 -7.70 -19.64
CA LEU A 118 -28.74 -7.83 -18.20
C LEU A 118 -30.21 -7.99 -17.86
N ASP A 119 -30.48 -8.99 -17.02
CA ASP A 119 -31.79 -9.19 -16.43
C ASP A 119 -31.80 -8.58 -15.01
N ASP A 120 -32.41 -7.41 -14.87
CA ASP A 120 -32.54 -6.67 -13.60
C ASP A 120 -33.59 -7.29 -12.64
N ASN A 121 -34.11 -8.50 -12.93
CA ASN A 121 -35.14 -9.19 -12.14
C ASN A 121 -34.68 -9.70 -10.75
N GLY A 122 -33.78 -8.96 -10.08
CA GLY A 122 -33.66 -8.97 -8.63
C GLY A 122 -32.45 -9.69 -8.04
N GLY A 123 -31.41 -10.00 -8.82
CA GLY A 123 -30.21 -10.64 -8.26
C GLY A 123 -28.98 -10.60 -9.15
N TRP A 124 -27.81 -10.52 -8.52
CA TRP A 124 -26.51 -10.59 -9.18
C TRP A 124 -26.31 -11.97 -9.82
N SER A 125 -26.22 -12.02 -11.15
CA SER A 125 -26.07 -13.25 -11.93
C SER A 125 -24.67 -13.40 -12.54
N ARG A 126 -24.39 -14.54 -13.18
CA ARG A 126 -23.14 -14.75 -13.93
C ARG A 126 -22.94 -13.70 -15.03
N GLN A 127 -24.00 -13.23 -15.69
CA GLN A 127 -23.89 -12.17 -16.70
C GLN A 127 -23.36 -10.86 -16.10
N HIS A 128 -23.79 -10.50 -14.90
CA HIS A 128 -23.31 -9.31 -14.20
C HIS A 128 -21.80 -9.39 -13.93
N THR A 129 -21.33 -10.57 -13.50
CA THR A 129 -19.89 -10.81 -13.30
C THR A 129 -19.11 -10.68 -14.62
N ILE A 130 -19.62 -11.24 -15.73
CA ILE A 130 -18.96 -11.18 -17.05
C ILE A 130 -18.95 -9.76 -17.63
N GLN A 131 -20.07 -9.04 -17.52
CA GLN A 131 -20.16 -7.65 -17.97
C GLN A 131 -19.16 -6.78 -17.20
N GLY A 132 -19.12 -6.88 -15.87
CA GLY A 132 -18.15 -6.14 -15.07
C GLY A 132 -16.72 -6.47 -15.48
N LEU A 133 -16.41 -7.73 -15.79
CA LEU A 133 -15.08 -8.11 -16.28
C LEU A 133 -14.73 -7.49 -17.65
N LEU A 134 -15.68 -7.43 -18.58
CA LEU A 134 -15.51 -6.78 -19.89
C LEU A 134 -15.29 -5.27 -19.75
N GLU A 135 -16.08 -4.60 -18.92
CA GLU A 135 -15.92 -3.17 -18.62
C GLU A 135 -14.58 -2.89 -17.95
N CYS A 136 -14.17 -3.74 -17.01
CA CYS A 136 -12.86 -3.64 -16.39
C CYS A 136 -11.73 -3.78 -17.41
N ASP A 137 -11.82 -4.72 -18.37
CA ASP A 137 -10.80 -4.91 -19.40
C ASP A 137 -10.73 -3.70 -20.35
N ALA A 138 -11.89 -3.16 -20.76
CA ALA A 138 -11.95 -1.96 -21.58
C ALA A 138 -11.30 -0.75 -20.88
N ALA A 139 -11.58 -0.55 -19.60
CA ALA A 139 -10.96 0.51 -18.80
C ALA A 139 -9.44 0.33 -18.68
N ARG A 140 -8.92 -0.91 -18.50
CA ARG A 140 -7.47 -1.17 -18.46
C ARG A 140 -6.75 -0.73 -19.74
N ARG A 141 -7.44 -0.88 -20.88
CA ARG A 141 -6.91 -0.55 -22.20
C ARG A 141 -7.15 0.91 -22.60
N GLY A 142 -7.83 1.69 -21.75
CA GLY A 142 -8.19 3.09 -22.04
C GLY A 142 -9.29 3.22 -23.09
N LEU A 143 -10.19 2.24 -23.17
CA LEU A 143 -11.30 2.15 -24.13
C LEU A 143 -12.66 2.50 -23.52
N GLY A 144 -12.68 3.17 -22.36
CA GLY A 144 -13.88 3.58 -21.63
C GLY A 144 -14.33 5.01 -21.92
#